data_AF-A0A3D0P9B5-F1
#
_entry.id   AF-A0A3D0P9B5-F1
#
_cell.length_a   1.000
_cell.length_b   1.000
_cell.length_c   1.000
_cell.angle_alpha   90.00
_cell.angle_beta   90.00
_cell.angle_gamma   90.00
#
_symmetry.space_group_name_H-M   'P 1'
#
loop_
_entity.id
_entity.type
_entity.pdbx_description
1 polymer ?
#
loop_
_entity_poly.entity_id
_entity_poly.type
_entity_poly.pdbx_seq_one_letter_code
_entity_poly.pdbx_strand_id
1 'polypeptide(L)'
;MSEQPPISGSGDVPTVHVKDGQGQELLCFLEQLIPLDGNDYALLTPVDTPVCLFRLSDDDEPELIEPASASEPVLSTAEVVLQEHELSLVRSAVTLTVAGELDEPDPEELDVDADDDDDDDAETYELLVSFLVAEQEYGLYIPLDPFFVVARMENGHAQ
;
A
#
# COMPACT_ATOMS: atom_id res chain seq x y z
N MET A 1 -4.39 -41.81 -13.48
CA MET A 1 -3.76 -41.60 -12.16
C MET A 1 -2.66 -40.59 -12.36
N SER A 2 -2.95 -39.35 -12.00
CA SER A 2 -1.95 -38.30 -11.82
C SER A 2 -2.33 -37.70 -10.47
N GLU A 3 -1.66 -38.18 -9.43
CA GLU A 3 -1.84 -37.69 -8.07
C GLU A 3 -1.33 -36.25 -8.05
N GLN A 4 -2.25 -35.29 -7.93
CA GLN A 4 -1.91 -33.96 -7.45
C GLN A 4 -1.35 -34.14 -6.03
N PRO A 5 -0.21 -33.51 -5.70
CA PRO A 5 0.24 -33.51 -4.32
C PRO A 5 -0.84 -32.84 -3.46
N PRO A 6 -1.16 -33.39 -2.28
CA PRO A 6 -2.07 -32.74 -1.37
C PRO A 6 -1.44 -31.40 -0.95
N ILE A 7 -2.19 -30.32 -1.17
CA ILE A 7 -1.93 -29.06 -0.48
C ILE A 7 -2.08 -29.33 1.02
N SER A 8 -0.95 -29.58 1.68
CA SER A 8 -0.90 -29.73 3.13
C SER A 8 -1.37 -28.43 3.76
N GLY A 9 -2.46 -28.48 4.52
CA GLY A 9 -2.96 -27.34 5.27
C GLY A 9 -1.97 -26.93 6.37
N SER A 10 -1.32 -25.80 6.18
CA SER A 10 -1.28 -24.73 7.19
C SER A 10 -2.18 -23.61 6.65
N GLY A 11 -2.89 -22.89 7.51
CA GLY A 11 -3.79 -21.80 7.10
C GLY A 11 -3.06 -20.56 6.59
N ASP A 12 -1.87 -20.70 6.00
CA ASP A 12 -1.09 -19.59 5.47
C ASP A 12 -1.49 -19.32 4.02
N VAL A 13 -1.93 -18.10 3.75
CA VAL A 13 -2.13 -17.61 2.39
C VAL A 13 -0.75 -17.57 1.71
N PRO A 14 -0.55 -18.22 0.55
CA PRO A 14 0.75 -18.26 -0.10
C PRO A 14 1.21 -16.84 -0.49
N THR A 15 2.49 -16.53 -0.28
CA THR A 15 3.07 -15.24 -0.67
C THR A 15 3.89 -15.32 -1.95
N VAL A 16 3.92 -14.23 -2.71
CA VAL A 16 4.63 -14.10 -3.99
C VAL A 16 5.34 -12.75 -4.04
N HIS A 17 6.57 -12.73 -4.56
CA HIS A 17 7.27 -11.49 -4.88
C HIS A 17 6.86 -11.01 -6.27
N VAL A 18 6.29 -9.81 -6.33
CA VAL A 18 6.01 -9.06 -7.56
C VAL A 18 7.19 -8.17 -7.86
N LYS A 19 7.64 -8.15 -9.12
CA LYS A 19 8.73 -7.28 -9.55
C LYS A 19 8.25 -6.28 -10.60
N ASP A 20 8.66 -5.03 -10.48
CA ASP A 20 8.43 -4.05 -11.53
C ASP A 20 9.56 -4.04 -12.58
N GLY A 21 9.42 -3.16 -13.58
CA GLY A 21 10.43 -2.98 -14.64
C GLY A 21 11.75 -2.36 -14.17
N GLN A 22 11.83 -1.84 -12.94
CA GLN A 22 13.06 -1.31 -12.33
C GLN A 22 13.74 -2.34 -11.41
N GLY A 23 13.12 -3.50 -11.19
CA GLY A 23 13.63 -4.56 -10.34
C GLY A 23 13.36 -4.34 -8.85
N GLN A 24 12.49 -3.38 -8.48
CA GLN A 24 11.96 -3.30 -7.12
C GLN A 24 11.04 -4.48 -6.87
N GLU A 25 10.86 -4.85 -5.61
CA GLU A 25 10.04 -5.99 -5.23
C GLU A 25 8.91 -5.55 -4.29
N LEU A 26 7.76 -6.19 -4.41
CA LEU A 26 6.65 -6.09 -3.49
C LEU A 26 6.24 -7.51 -3.08
N LEU A 27 6.22 -7.79 -1.78
CA LEU A 27 5.72 -9.06 -1.26
C LEU A 27 4.21 -8.97 -1.14
N CYS A 28 3.51 -9.93 -1.75
CA CYS A 28 2.05 -9.98 -1.72
C CYS A 28 1.54 -11.35 -1.28
N PHE A 29 0.36 -11.39 -0.69
CA PHE A 29 -0.45 -12.58 -0.60
C PHE A 29 -1.10 -12.90 -1.95
N LEU A 30 -1.19 -14.19 -2.28
CA LEU A 30 -1.87 -14.68 -3.46
C LEU A 30 -3.34 -14.97 -3.13
N GLU A 31 -4.22 -14.05 -3.53
CA GLU A 31 -5.66 -14.17 -3.35
C GLU A 31 -6.28 -15.15 -4.34
N GLN A 32 -5.92 -15.01 -5.62
CA GLN A 32 -6.53 -15.82 -6.68
C GLN A 32 -5.60 -15.96 -7.90
N LEU A 33 -5.62 -17.14 -8.53
CA LEU A 33 -5.06 -17.36 -9.86
C LEU A 33 -6.17 -17.29 -10.92
N ILE A 34 -5.91 -16.55 -12.00
CA ILE A 34 -6.87 -16.24 -13.06
C ILE A 34 -6.26 -16.65 -14.40
N PRO A 35 -6.67 -17.80 -14.99
CA PRO A 35 -6.23 -18.19 -16.32
C PRO A 35 -6.99 -17.39 -17.40
N LEU A 36 -6.28 -16.69 -18.27
CA LEU A 36 -6.84 -15.87 -19.35
C LEU A 36 -6.00 -15.98 -20.63
N ASP A 37 -6.64 -16.40 -21.73
CA ASP A 37 -6.02 -16.52 -23.07
C ASP A 37 -4.70 -17.30 -23.11
N GLY A 38 -4.60 -18.36 -22.29
CA GLY A 38 -3.40 -19.20 -22.21
C GLY A 38 -2.26 -18.62 -21.37
N ASN A 39 -2.50 -17.52 -20.67
CA ASN A 39 -1.62 -16.95 -19.66
C ASN A 39 -2.25 -17.09 -18.27
N ASP A 40 -1.42 -17.25 -17.25
CA ASP A 40 -1.87 -17.24 -15.87
C ASP A 40 -1.62 -15.85 -15.26
N TYR A 41 -2.64 -15.30 -14.61
CA TYR A 41 -2.56 -14.05 -13.86
C TYR A 41 -2.81 -14.32 -12.38
N ALA A 42 -2.32 -13.44 -11.52
CA ALA A 42 -2.57 -13.48 -10.10
C ALA A 42 -3.25 -12.18 -9.66
N LEU A 43 -4.29 -12.32 -8.83
CA LEU A 43 -4.81 -11.25 -7.99
C LEU A 43 -4.10 -11.34 -6.64
N LEU A 44 -3.54 -10.22 -6.22
CA LEU A 44 -2.60 -10.14 -5.11
C LEU A 44 -2.96 -8.98 -4.18
N THR A 45 -2.62 -9.11 -2.91
CA THR A 45 -2.72 -8.04 -1.90
C THR A 45 -1.35 -7.84 -1.24
N PRO A 46 -0.87 -6.59 -1.05
CA PRO A 46 0.39 -6.34 -0.35
C PRO A 46 0.42 -6.96 1.05
N VAL A 47 1.58 -7.49 1.47
CA VAL A 47 1.77 -7.98 2.85
C VAL A 47 1.86 -6.82 3.83
N ASP A 48 2.58 -5.76 3.44
CA ASP A 48 2.70 -4.52 4.20
C ASP A 48 1.59 -3.54 3.82
N THR A 49 1.23 -2.62 4.72
CA THR A 49 0.12 -1.68 4.51
C THR A 49 0.44 -0.68 3.40
N PRO A 50 -0.37 -0.59 2.33
CA PRO A 50 -0.17 0.40 1.27
C PRO A 50 -0.37 1.82 1.77
N VAL A 51 0.48 2.74 1.32
CA VAL A 51 0.36 4.17 1.63
C VAL A 51 0.52 5.04 0.40
N CYS A 52 -0.20 6.16 0.39
CA CYS A 52 -0.13 7.19 -0.63
C CYS A 52 0.53 8.44 -0.06
N LEU A 53 1.46 9.02 -0.81
CA LEU A 53 2.12 10.27 -0.45
C LEU A 53 1.38 11.42 -1.12
N PHE A 54 0.92 12.38 -0.32
CA PHE A 54 0.29 13.60 -0.82
C PHE A 54 1.14 14.82 -0.48
N ARG A 55 1.13 15.79 -1.38
CA ARG A 55 1.57 17.16 -1.13
C ARG A 55 0.35 17.98 -0.73
N LEU A 56 0.40 18.56 0.46
CA LEU A 56 -0.72 19.30 1.05
C LEU A 56 -0.56 20.80 0.77
N SER A 57 -1.68 21.51 0.59
CA SER A 57 -1.72 22.94 0.34
C SER A 57 -2.91 23.53 1.09
N ASP A 58 -2.76 24.70 1.72
CA ASP A 58 -3.86 25.36 2.41
C ASP A 58 -4.96 25.86 1.44
N ASP A 59 -4.58 26.13 0.18
CA ASP A 59 -5.43 26.80 -0.81
C ASP A 59 -5.87 25.87 -1.96
N ASP A 60 -5.35 24.64 -2.04
CA ASP A 60 -5.59 23.69 -3.14
C ASP A 60 -5.86 22.28 -2.61
N GLU A 61 -6.53 21.45 -3.42
CA GLU A 61 -6.73 20.02 -3.12
C GLU A 61 -5.39 19.28 -2.95
N PRO A 62 -5.33 18.26 -2.07
CA PRO A 62 -4.16 17.42 -1.90
C PRO A 62 -3.67 16.81 -3.23
N GLU A 63 -2.39 16.98 -3.55
CA GLU A 63 -1.82 16.42 -4.78
C GLU A 63 -1.14 15.09 -4.51
N LEU A 64 -1.65 14.00 -5.11
CA LEU A 64 -1.02 12.69 -5.06
C LEU A 64 0.35 12.69 -5.75
N ILE A 65 1.36 12.20 -5.04
CA ILE A 65 2.72 12.04 -5.54
C ILE A 65 2.96 10.57 -5.88
N GLU A 66 3.20 10.31 -7.16
CA GLU A 66 3.60 8.99 -7.64
C GLU A 66 4.90 8.53 -6.95
N PRO A 67 5.01 7.28 -6.47
CA PRO A 67 6.20 6.79 -5.76
C PRO A 67 7.51 7.01 -6.50
N ALA A 68 7.50 6.84 -7.83
CA ALA A 68 8.67 7.05 -8.69
C ALA A 68 9.09 8.52 -8.84
N SER A 69 8.21 9.46 -8.50
CA SER A 69 8.43 10.90 -8.57
C SER A 69 8.79 11.52 -7.21
N ALA A 70 8.59 10.78 -6.12
CA ALA A 70 8.87 11.24 -4.77
C ALA A 70 10.38 11.51 -4.58
N SER A 71 10.69 12.68 -4.01
CA SER A 71 12.08 13.09 -3.80
C SER A 71 12.72 12.41 -2.58
N GLU A 72 14.03 12.14 -2.65
CA GLU A 72 14.76 11.51 -1.55
C GLU A 72 14.62 12.27 -0.21
N PRO A 73 14.69 13.61 -0.13
CA PRO A 73 14.46 14.33 1.12
C PRO A 73 13.09 14.03 1.73
N VAL A 74 12.03 14.04 0.90
CA VAL A 74 10.65 13.75 1.35
C VAL A 74 10.54 12.35 1.90
N LEU A 75 11.02 11.34 1.16
CA LEU A 75 10.96 9.94 1.61
C LEU A 75 11.83 9.70 2.86
N SER A 76 12.98 10.36 2.97
CA SER A 76 13.85 10.24 4.14
C SER A 76 13.27 10.90 5.39
N THR A 77 12.55 12.01 5.24
CA THR A 77 11.84 12.64 6.37
C THR A 77 10.63 11.81 6.79
N ALA A 78 9.85 11.29 5.83
CA ALA A 78 8.75 10.37 6.10
C ALA A 78 9.21 9.16 6.91
N GLU A 79 10.32 8.53 6.50
CA GLU A 79 10.94 7.41 7.21
C GLU A 79 11.27 7.74 8.67
N VAL A 80 11.84 8.92 8.93
CA VAL A 80 12.17 9.35 10.30
C VAL A 80 10.91 9.51 11.15
N VAL A 81 9.85 10.10 10.59
CA VAL A 81 8.59 10.31 11.31
C VAL A 81 7.89 8.97 11.58
N LEU A 82 7.86 8.06 10.60
CA LEU A 82 7.30 6.71 10.77
C LEU A 82 8.00 5.92 11.88
N GLN A 83 9.31 6.09 12.04
CA GLN A 83 10.07 5.41 13.10
C GLN A 83 9.66 5.84 14.52
N GLU A 84 9.10 7.04 14.70
CA GLU A 84 8.52 7.46 15.99
C GLU A 84 7.29 6.61 16.38
N HIS A 85 6.67 5.96 15.40
CA HIS A 85 5.52 5.08 15.53
C HIS A 85 5.88 3.59 15.32
N GLU A 86 7.17 3.24 15.38
CA GLU A 86 7.65 1.86 15.15
C GLU A 86 7.34 1.30 13.74
N LEU A 87 7.10 2.19 12.78
CA LEU A 87 6.86 1.87 11.37
C LEU A 87 8.12 2.11 10.53
N SER A 88 8.23 1.42 9.39
CA SER A 88 9.31 1.61 8.40
C SER A 88 8.73 1.76 7.01
N LEU A 89 9.20 2.75 6.23
CA LEU A 89 8.76 2.95 4.85
C LEU A 89 9.48 1.97 3.93
N VAL A 90 8.70 1.18 3.20
CA VAL A 90 9.20 0.24 2.20
C VAL A 90 8.94 0.81 0.81
N ARG A 91 10.02 1.08 0.09
CA ARG A 91 9.98 1.50 -1.32
C ARG A 91 9.83 0.29 -2.23
N SER A 92 8.65 -0.31 -2.20
CA SER A 92 8.31 -1.52 -2.94
C SER A 92 7.96 -1.23 -4.41
N ALA A 93 7.82 -2.29 -5.19
CA ALA A 93 7.27 -2.18 -6.55
C ALA A 93 5.80 -1.74 -6.48
N VAL A 94 5.31 -1.09 -7.54
CA VAL A 94 3.90 -0.69 -7.72
C VAL A 94 3.41 0.44 -6.78
N THR A 95 3.61 0.34 -5.47
CA THR A 95 3.16 1.32 -4.47
C THR A 95 4.19 1.48 -3.36
N LEU A 96 4.06 2.53 -2.54
CA LEU A 96 4.74 2.58 -1.24
C LEU A 96 3.97 1.71 -0.24
N THR A 97 4.70 1.07 0.67
CA THR A 97 4.11 0.33 1.80
C THR A 97 4.79 0.72 3.11
N VAL A 98 4.10 0.55 4.23
CA VAL A 98 4.67 0.67 5.58
C VAL A 98 4.65 -0.68 6.27
N ALA A 99 5.80 -1.07 6.83
CA ALA A 99 5.94 -2.28 7.62
C ALA A 99 5.96 -1.91 9.11
N GLY A 100 5.25 -2.68 9.92
CA GLY A 100 5.12 -2.48 11.36
C GLY A 100 3.70 -2.76 11.83
N GLU A 101 3.44 -2.59 13.13
CA GLU A 101 2.11 -2.73 13.70
C GLU A 101 1.45 -1.36 13.73
N LEU A 102 0.30 -1.25 13.06
CA LEU A 102 -0.56 -0.08 13.14
C LEU A 102 -1.54 -0.27 14.29
N ASP A 103 -1.78 0.80 15.05
CA ASP A 103 -2.83 0.80 16.05
C ASP A 103 -4.20 0.67 15.36
N GLU A 104 -5.08 -0.16 15.92
CA GLU A 104 -6.46 -0.24 15.43
C GLU A 104 -7.16 1.10 15.73
N PRO A 105 -7.89 1.68 14.76
CA PRO A 105 -8.64 2.91 15.00
C PRO A 105 -9.67 2.67 16.11
N ASP A 106 -9.82 3.63 17.03
CA ASP A 106 -10.81 3.53 18.09
C ASP A 106 -12.21 3.61 17.47
N PRO A 107 -13.07 2.58 17.62
CA PRO A 107 -14.43 2.60 17.05
C PRO A 107 -15.29 3.76 17.58
N GLU A 108 -14.92 4.40 18.69
CA GLU A 108 -15.60 5.60 19.22
C GLU A 108 -15.18 6.90 18.51
N GLU A 109 -14.02 6.94 17.83
CA GLU A 109 -13.53 8.08 17.04
C GLU A 109 -14.04 8.06 15.58
N LEU A 110 -14.66 6.97 15.13
CA LEU A 110 -15.25 6.87 13.79
C LEU A 110 -16.60 7.61 13.64
N ASP A 111 -17.10 8.23 14.71
CA ASP A 111 -18.45 8.84 14.78
C ASP A 111 -18.40 10.38 14.90
N VAL A 112 -17.27 11.03 14.59
CA VAL A 112 -17.15 12.49 14.58
C VAL A 112 -17.50 13.09 13.22
N ASP A 113 -18.72 13.63 13.19
CA ASP A 113 -19.15 14.78 12.39
C ASP A 113 -19.29 14.60 10.88
N ALA A 114 -20.26 13.75 10.48
CA ALA A 114 -20.91 13.82 9.16
C ALA A 114 -21.81 15.08 8.98
N ASP A 115 -21.44 16.21 9.58
CA ASP A 115 -22.21 17.46 9.63
C ASP A 115 -21.37 18.70 9.26
N ASP A 116 -20.22 18.55 8.60
CA ASP A 116 -19.56 19.64 7.85
C ASP A 116 -19.41 19.26 6.36
N ASP A 117 -20.03 20.09 5.52
CA ASP A 117 -20.38 19.89 4.11
C ASP A 117 -19.20 20.05 3.12
N ASP A 118 -17.96 19.63 3.45
CA ASP A 118 -16.78 19.92 2.58
C ASP A 118 -15.61 18.88 2.55
N ASP A 119 -15.68 17.68 3.14
CA ASP A 119 -14.55 16.71 3.09
C ASP A 119 -14.96 15.30 2.60
N ASP A 120 -15.31 15.18 1.31
CA ASP A 120 -15.53 13.90 0.61
C ASP A 120 -14.28 12.98 0.64
N ASP A 121 -13.08 13.53 0.86
CA ASP A 121 -11.81 12.78 0.82
C ASP A 121 -11.55 11.94 2.08
N ALA A 122 -12.14 12.30 3.23
CA ALA A 122 -12.02 11.54 4.48
C ALA A 122 -12.66 10.14 4.38
N GLU A 123 -13.56 9.94 3.42
CA GLU A 123 -14.18 8.63 3.16
C GLU A 123 -13.27 7.68 2.36
N THR A 124 -12.22 8.19 1.71
CA THR A 124 -11.35 7.39 0.83
C THR A 124 -9.99 7.09 1.46
N TYR A 125 -9.51 7.95 2.35
CA TYR A 125 -8.16 7.88 2.91
C TYR A 125 -8.14 8.16 4.42
N GLU A 126 -7.27 7.44 5.12
CA GLU A 126 -6.96 7.66 6.54
C GLU A 126 -5.55 8.27 6.68
N LEU A 127 -5.42 9.39 7.39
CA LEU A 127 -4.12 10.02 7.65
C LEU A 127 -3.28 9.15 8.59
N LEU A 128 -2.12 8.70 8.11
CA LEU A 128 -1.16 7.97 8.94
C LEU A 128 -0.22 8.93 9.68
N VAL A 129 0.49 9.79 8.93
CA VAL A 129 1.39 10.81 9.48
C VAL A 129 1.47 12.01 8.53
N SER A 130 1.62 13.22 9.08
CA SER A 130 1.99 14.42 8.31
C SER A 130 3.36 14.96 8.74
N PHE A 131 4.05 15.62 7.82
CA PHE A 131 5.39 16.13 8.05
C PHE A 131 5.77 17.27 7.11
N LEU A 132 6.76 18.06 7.52
CA LEU A 132 7.21 19.25 6.79
C LEU A 132 8.60 19.04 6.16
N VAL A 133 8.74 19.37 4.88
CA VAL A 133 10.03 19.39 4.18
C VAL A 133 10.17 20.71 3.44
N ALA A 134 11.17 21.52 3.83
CA ALA A 134 11.46 22.81 3.22
C ALA A 134 10.22 23.73 3.12
N GLU A 135 9.49 23.87 4.23
CA GLU A 135 8.26 24.68 4.36
C GLU A 135 7.07 24.16 3.54
N GLN A 136 7.19 23.01 2.88
CA GLN A 136 6.09 22.31 2.21
C GLN A 136 5.60 21.15 3.08
N GLU A 137 4.29 21.09 3.31
CA GLU A 137 3.62 20.03 4.06
C GLU A 137 3.30 18.83 3.16
N TYR A 138 3.45 17.63 3.72
CA TYR A 138 3.15 16.35 3.09
C TYR A 138 2.42 15.46 4.09
N GLY A 139 1.64 14.51 3.57
CA GLY A 139 1.01 13.46 4.36
C GLY A 139 1.16 12.09 3.72
N LEU A 140 1.33 11.08 4.57
CA LEU A 140 1.14 9.68 4.19
C LEU A 140 -0.25 9.25 4.63
N TYR A 141 -1.00 8.67 3.71
CA TYR A 141 -2.36 8.23 3.93
C TYR A 141 -2.52 6.75 3.58
N ILE A 142 -3.32 6.02 4.35
CA ILE A 142 -3.73 4.65 4.07
C ILE A 142 -5.02 4.72 3.24
N PRO A 143 -5.08 4.10 2.05
CA PRO A 143 -6.34 3.95 1.33
C PRO A 143 -7.31 3.07 2.10
N LEU A 144 -8.56 3.51 2.27
CA LEU A 144 -9.62 2.74 2.94
C LEU A 144 -10.18 1.63 2.05
N ASP A 145 -10.14 1.83 0.73
CA ASP A 145 -10.48 0.80 -0.24
C ASP A 145 -9.41 -0.31 -0.32
N PRO A 146 -9.79 -1.59 -0.50
CA PRO A 146 -8.84 -2.68 -0.67
C PRO A 146 -7.88 -2.45 -1.85
N PHE A 147 -6.58 -2.56 -1.58
CA PHE A 147 -5.54 -2.42 -2.59
C PHE A 147 -5.22 -3.77 -3.25
N PHE A 148 -5.49 -3.88 -4.55
CA PHE A 148 -5.17 -5.07 -5.34
C PHE A 148 -4.07 -4.84 -6.35
N VAL A 149 -3.17 -5.81 -6.45
CA VAL A 149 -2.16 -5.90 -7.50
C VAL A 149 -2.53 -7.02 -8.45
N VAL A 150 -2.50 -6.75 -9.75
CA VAL A 150 -2.65 -7.76 -10.80
C VAL A 150 -1.30 -7.98 -11.46
N ALA A 151 -0.82 -9.22 -11.42
CA ALA A 151 0.46 -9.58 -12.01
C ALA A 151 0.29 -10.74 -12.99
N ARG A 152 1.12 -10.78 -14.04
CA ARG A 152 1.22 -11.95 -14.92
C ARG A 152 2.18 -12.95 -14.28
N MET A 153 1.79 -14.22 -14.28
CA MET A 153 2.61 -15.30 -13.79
C MET A 153 3.45 -15.88 -14.93
N GLU A 154 4.78 -15.82 -14.79
CA GLU A 154 5.73 -16.43 -15.72
C GLU A 154 6.68 -17.36 -14.97
N ASN A 155 6.63 -18.65 -15.30
CA ASN A 155 7.49 -19.67 -14.68
C ASN A 155 7.44 -19.67 -13.14
N GLY A 156 6.30 -19.30 -12.55
CA GLY A 156 6.12 -19.21 -11.09
C GLY A 156 6.53 -17.87 -10.46
N HIS A 157 6.88 -16.86 -11.27
CA HIS A 157 7.20 -15.50 -10.82
C HIS A 157 6.13 -14.50 -11.27
N ALA A 158 5.79 -13.55 -10.41
CA ALA A 158 4.86 -12.47 -10.71
C ALA A 158 5.61 -11.24 -11.27
N GLN A 159 5.10 -10.69 -12.38
CA GLN A 159 5.63 -9.52 -13.09
C GLN A 159 4.50 -8.61 -13.59
#